data_AF-A0A267TCG2-F1
#
_entry.id   AF-A0A267TCG2-F1
#
_cell.length_a   1.000
_cell.length_b   1.000
_cell.length_c   1.000
_cell.angle_alpha   90.00
_cell.angle_beta   90.00
_cell.angle_gamma   90.00
#
_symmetry.space_group_name_H-M   'P 1'
#
loop_
_entity.id
_entity.type
_entity.pdbx_description
1 polymer ?
#
loop_
_entity_poly.entity_id
_entity_poly.type
_entity_poly.pdbx_seq_one_letter_code
_entity_poly.pdbx_strand_id
1 'polypeptide(L)'
;MTTFKQNTKFKTLITWVLQILLAASLTYGGLMKLVTPVDQLAQIWPWVSQVPSQLLWGTAIVDLLGAVGIVLPKLFQIKPQLSRWTAYGILGLMLSAIIFHVVRDEVKVIGFNIFLMILTLILLKLWKSE
;
A
#
# COMPACT_ATOMS: atom_id res chain seq x y z
N MET A 1 -35.37 8.23 -12.72
CA MET A 1 -34.78 8.24 -11.35
C MET A 1 -33.87 7.04 -11.06
N THR A 2 -33.23 6.42 -12.08
CA THR A 2 -32.44 5.18 -11.94
C THR A 2 -30.92 5.39 -12.11
N THR A 3 -30.49 6.51 -12.70
CA THR A 3 -29.09 6.79 -13.05
C THR A 3 -28.23 7.22 -11.85
N PHE A 4 -28.76 8.02 -10.92
CA PHE A 4 -27.99 8.49 -9.75
C PHE A 4 -27.62 7.38 -8.75
N LYS A 5 -28.51 6.39 -8.56
CA LYS A 5 -28.33 5.30 -7.57
C LYS A 5 -27.39 4.19 -8.06
N GLN A 6 -27.23 4.03 -9.37
CA GLN A 6 -26.27 3.10 -9.99
C GLN A 6 -24.82 3.55 -9.76
N ASN A 7 -24.58 4.87 -9.88
CA ASN A 7 -23.25 5.46 -9.74
C ASN A 7 -22.65 5.27 -8.34
N THR A 8 -23.46 5.28 -7.28
CA THR A 8 -22.95 5.09 -5.91
C THR A 8 -22.55 3.65 -5.62
N LYS A 9 -23.32 2.65 -6.08
CA LYS A 9 -22.97 1.23 -5.92
C LYS A 9 -21.67 0.88 -6.65
N PHE A 10 -21.52 1.37 -7.88
CA PHE A 10 -20.32 1.13 -8.70
C PHE A 10 -19.07 1.75 -8.06
N LYS A 11 -19.16 3.02 -7.61
CA LYS A 11 -18.07 3.67 -6.87
C LYS A 11 -17.68 2.89 -5.61
N THR A 12 -18.66 2.48 -4.80
CA THR A 12 -18.41 1.70 -3.58
C THR A 12 -17.64 0.41 -3.91
N LEU A 13 -18.08 -0.34 -4.93
CA LEU A 13 -17.39 -1.54 -5.39
C LEU A 13 -15.94 -1.26 -5.79
N ILE A 14 -15.70 -0.22 -6.59
CA ILE A 14 -14.33 0.17 -6.99
C ILE A 14 -13.48 0.47 -5.74
N THR A 15 -13.99 1.26 -4.78
CA THR A 15 -13.20 1.56 -3.58
C THR A 15 -12.86 0.31 -2.77
N TRP A 16 -13.74 -0.69 -2.71
CA TRP A 16 -13.45 -1.96 -2.05
C TRP A 16 -12.40 -2.78 -2.79
N VAL A 17 -12.50 -2.86 -4.12
CA VAL A 17 -11.49 -3.52 -4.95
C VAL A 17 -10.12 -2.89 -4.76
N LEU A 18 -10.03 -1.56 -4.79
CA LEU A 18 -8.77 -0.84 -4.57
C LEU A 18 -8.20 -1.07 -3.16
N GLN A 19 -9.04 -1.02 -2.12
CA GLN A 19 -8.60 -1.28 -0.73
C GLN A 19 -8.05 -2.71 -0.58
N ILE A 20 -8.75 -3.71 -1.12
CA ILE A 20 -8.32 -5.12 -1.03
C ILE A 20 -7.02 -5.33 -1.83
N LEU A 21 -6.90 -4.75 -3.01
CA LEU A 21 -5.70 -4.87 -3.84
C LEU A 21 -4.47 -4.24 -3.15
N LEU A 22 -4.63 -3.05 -2.58
CA LEU A 22 -3.59 -2.39 -1.78
C LEU A 22 -3.22 -3.24 -0.55
N ALA A 23 -4.22 -3.72 0.18
CA ALA A 23 -4.00 -4.52 1.37
C ALA A 23 -3.29 -5.85 1.06
N ALA A 24 -3.69 -6.55 0.00
CA ALA A 24 -3.04 -7.79 -0.43
C ALA A 24 -1.58 -7.55 -0.83
N SER A 25 -1.32 -6.47 -1.58
CA SER A 25 0.04 -6.10 -2.01
C SER A 25 0.97 -5.80 -0.83
N LEU A 26 0.49 -5.00 0.13
CA LEU A 26 1.24 -4.66 1.34
C LEU A 26 1.39 -5.87 2.27
N THR A 27 0.35 -6.70 2.40
CA THR A 27 0.44 -7.94 3.18
C THR A 27 1.49 -8.88 2.62
N TYR A 28 1.51 -9.07 1.29
CA TYR A 28 2.51 -9.87 0.62
C TYR A 28 3.92 -9.32 0.86
N GLY A 29 4.13 -8.02 0.63
CA GLY A 29 5.42 -7.36 0.86
C GLY A 29 5.91 -7.49 2.30
N GLY A 30 5.03 -7.18 3.27
CA GLY A 30 5.33 -7.27 4.69
C GLY A 30 5.63 -8.70 5.15
N LEU A 31 4.82 -9.68 4.75
CA LEU A 31 5.05 -11.08 5.12
C LEU A 31 6.35 -11.62 4.53
N MET A 32 6.63 -11.39 3.24
CA MET A 32 7.89 -11.82 2.62
C MET A 32 9.11 -11.31 3.39
N LYS A 33 9.09 -10.04 3.82
CA LYS A 33 10.19 -9.45 4.61
C LYS A 33 10.37 -10.07 6.00
N LEU A 34 9.32 -10.66 6.58
CA LEU A 34 9.35 -11.25 7.92
C LEU A 34 9.65 -12.75 7.91
N VAL A 35 9.16 -13.48 6.91
CA VAL A 35 9.19 -14.95 6.90
C VAL A 35 10.26 -15.53 5.97
N THR A 36 10.78 -14.75 5.02
CA THR A 36 11.82 -15.20 4.09
C THR A 36 13.21 -14.84 4.63
N PRO A 37 14.17 -15.80 4.66
CA PRO A 37 15.56 -15.49 5.01
C PRO A 37 16.14 -14.39 4.12
N VAL A 38 16.93 -13.48 4.72
CA VAL A 38 17.47 -12.30 4.02
C VAL A 38 18.27 -12.69 2.77
N ASP A 39 19.10 -13.73 2.86
CA ASP A 39 19.93 -14.19 1.74
C ASP A 39 19.10 -14.71 0.56
N GLN A 40 17.95 -15.33 0.84
CA GLN A 40 17.02 -15.79 -0.20
C GLN A 40 16.25 -14.61 -0.79
N LEU A 41 15.77 -13.71 0.06
CA LEU A 41 15.01 -12.54 -0.37
C LEU A 41 15.87 -11.59 -1.21
N ALA A 42 17.16 -11.48 -0.91
CA ALA A 42 18.12 -10.64 -1.64
C ALA A 42 18.32 -11.07 -3.10
N GLN A 43 18.00 -12.32 -3.46
CA GLN A 43 18.03 -12.77 -4.85
C GLN A 43 16.95 -12.09 -5.71
N ILE A 44 15.85 -11.65 -5.06
CA ILE A 44 14.72 -11.00 -5.71
C ILE A 44 14.78 -9.48 -5.46
N TRP A 45 15.09 -9.08 -4.23
CA TRP A 45 15.15 -7.70 -3.76
C TRP A 45 16.54 -7.38 -3.20
N PRO A 46 17.54 -7.05 -4.04
CA PRO A 46 18.93 -6.89 -3.61
C PRO A 46 19.15 -5.92 -2.44
N TRP A 47 18.31 -4.89 -2.31
CA TRP A 47 18.41 -3.89 -1.24
C TRP A 47 18.28 -4.48 0.17
N VAL A 48 17.61 -5.63 0.35
CA VAL A 48 17.30 -6.18 1.68
C VAL A 48 18.54 -6.63 2.45
N SER A 49 19.61 -7.04 1.75
CA SER A 49 20.90 -7.39 2.37
C SER A 49 21.85 -6.20 2.49
N GLN A 50 21.46 -5.04 1.96
CA GLN A 50 22.29 -3.83 1.87
C GLN A 50 21.85 -2.76 2.88
N VAL A 51 20.94 -3.11 3.79
CA VAL A 51 20.43 -2.25 4.86
C VAL A 51 20.43 -2.99 6.20
N PRO A 52 20.42 -2.26 7.33
CA PRO A 52 20.24 -2.89 8.64
C PRO A 52 18.92 -3.65 8.73
N SER A 53 18.92 -4.81 9.38
CA SER A 53 17.73 -5.66 9.53
C SER A 53 16.57 -4.94 10.23
N GLN A 54 16.87 -3.97 11.10
CA GLN A 54 15.89 -3.13 11.77
C GLN A 54 15.09 -2.28 10.77
N LEU A 55 15.75 -1.76 9.72
CA LEU A 55 15.07 -1.02 8.67
C LEU A 55 14.17 -1.95 7.86
N LEU A 56 14.68 -3.12 7.46
CA LEU A 56 13.90 -4.14 6.74
C LEU A 56 12.62 -4.50 7.51
N TRP A 57 12.74 -4.90 8.78
CA TRP A 57 11.60 -5.28 9.60
C TRP A 57 10.68 -4.10 9.94
N GLY A 58 11.26 -2.91 10.13
CA GLY A 58 10.48 -1.67 10.30
C GLY A 58 9.56 -1.44 9.11
N THR A 59 10.06 -1.56 7.88
CA THR A 59 9.20 -1.43 6.68
C THR A 59 8.16 -2.55 6.60
N ALA A 60 8.49 -3.76 7.03
CA ALA A 60 7.54 -4.87 7.02
C ALA A 60 6.35 -4.61 7.96
N ILE A 61 6.61 -4.09 9.17
CA ILE A 61 5.57 -3.70 10.11
C ILE A 61 4.72 -2.58 9.52
N VAL A 62 5.33 -1.57 8.90
CA VAL A 62 4.61 -0.46 8.26
C VAL A 62 3.71 -0.96 7.12
N ASP A 63 4.19 -1.89 6.30
CA ASP A 63 3.38 -2.51 5.24
C ASP A 63 2.14 -3.20 5.82
N LEU A 64 2.31 -4.03 6.85
CA LEU A 64 1.21 -4.75 7.50
C LEU A 64 0.21 -3.79 8.17
N LEU A 65 0.69 -2.73 8.83
CA LEU A 65 -0.18 -1.69 9.38
C LEU A 65 -0.96 -0.96 8.27
N GLY A 66 -0.33 -0.71 7.13
CA GLY A 66 -1.00 -0.16 5.95
C GLY A 66 -2.11 -1.08 5.42
N ALA A 67 -1.82 -2.39 5.34
CA ALA A 67 -2.79 -3.38 4.88
C ALA A 67 -4.01 -3.50 5.80
N VAL A 68 -3.77 -3.54 7.12
CA VAL A 68 -4.83 -3.60 8.13
C VAL A 68 -5.60 -2.28 8.16
N GLY A 69 -4.90 -1.16 8.20
CA GLY A 69 -5.47 0.17 8.37
C GLY A 69 -6.27 0.67 7.17
N ILE A 70 -6.05 0.14 5.97
CA ILE A 70 -6.81 0.56 4.78
C ILE A 70 -8.17 -0.13 4.72
N VAL A 71 -8.30 -1.37 5.21
CA VAL A 71 -9.52 -2.20 5.14
C VAL A 71 -10.34 -2.17 6.44
N LEU A 72 -9.73 -2.46 7.60
CA LEU A 72 -10.48 -2.78 8.82
C LEU A 72 -11.35 -1.64 9.35
N PRO A 73 -10.90 -0.36 9.39
CA PRO A 73 -11.74 0.73 9.92
C PRO A 73 -13.06 0.88 9.14
N LYS A 74 -13.02 0.68 7.82
CA LYS A 74 -14.22 0.73 6.97
C LYS A 74 -15.07 -0.52 7.08
N LEU A 75 -14.44 -1.70 7.23
CA LEU A 75 -15.13 -2.99 7.38
C LEU A 75 -15.94 -3.07 8.67
N PHE A 76 -15.34 -2.67 9.80
CA PHE A 76 -15.99 -2.70 11.12
C PHE A 76 -16.74 -1.42 11.47
N GLN A 77 -16.74 -0.43 10.56
CA GLN A 77 -17.31 0.90 10.79
C GLN A 77 -16.71 1.63 12.02
N ILE A 78 -15.48 1.30 12.41
CA ILE A 78 -14.75 1.93 13.52
C ILE A 78 -13.94 3.10 12.96
N LYS A 79 -14.37 4.34 13.24
CA LYS A 79 -13.75 5.58 12.73
C LYS A 79 -13.30 5.45 11.26
N PRO A 80 -14.22 5.31 10.28
CA PRO A 80 -13.89 5.05 8.87
C PRO A 80 -12.93 6.08 8.23
N GLN A 81 -12.79 7.26 8.83
CA GLN A 81 -11.80 8.26 8.44
C GLN A 81 -10.35 7.77 8.60
N LEU A 82 -10.08 6.77 9.45
CA LEU A 82 -8.75 6.16 9.59
C LEU A 82 -8.27 5.54 8.27
N SER A 83 -9.14 4.92 7.47
CA SER A 83 -8.75 4.40 6.15
C SER A 83 -8.21 5.51 5.23
N ARG A 84 -8.73 6.74 5.33
CA ARG A 84 -8.19 7.90 4.59
C ARG A 84 -6.80 8.28 5.06
N TRP A 85 -6.58 8.31 6.38
CA TRP A 85 -5.25 8.56 6.94
C TRP A 85 -4.24 7.47 6.57
N THR A 86 -4.66 6.20 6.57
CA THR A 86 -3.84 5.09 6.09
C THR A 86 -3.45 5.26 4.63
N ALA A 87 -4.37 5.70 3.76
CA ALA A 87 -4.04 5.97 2.36
C ALA A 87 -2.94 7.05 2.21
N TYR A 88 -2.97 8.11 3.01
CA TYR A 88 -1.86 9.08 3.03
C TYR A 88 -0.55 8.47 3.54
N GLY A 89 -0.61 7.59 4.55
CA GLY A 89 0.54 6.81 5.01
C GLY A 89 1.12 5.93 3.90
N ILE A 90 0.28 5.24 3.13
CA ILE A 90 0.70 4.44 1.97
C ILE A 90 1.38 5.32 0.92
N LEU A 91 0.86 6.52 0.62
CA LEU A 91 1.55 7.45 -0.28
C LEU A 91 2.93 7.84 0.24
N GLY A 92 3.05 8.16 1.53
CA GLY A 92 4.32 8.49 2.16
C GLY A 92 5.31 7.34 2.08
N LEU A 93 4.85 6.11 2.30
CA LEU A 93 5.64 4.89 2.18
C LEU A 93 6.13 4.68 0.74
N MET A 94 5.23 4.74 -0.25
CA MET A 94 5.60 4.55 -1.66
C MET A 94 6.58 5.63 -2.14
N LEU A 95 6.36 6.89 -1.74
CA LEU A 95 7.28 7.98 -2.07
C LEU A 95 8.65 7.77 -1.43
N SER A 96 8.69 7.36 -0.16
CA SER A 96 9.94 7.06 0.54
C SER A 96 10.70 5.91 -0.11
N ALA A 97 10.00 4.85 -0.54
CA ALA A 97 10.58 3.73 -1.27
C ALA A 97 11.13 4.16 -2.64
N ILE A 98 10.42 5.00 -3.38
CA ILE A 98 10.89 5.56 -4.65
C ILE A 98 12.19 6.35 -4.44
N ILE A 99 12.20 7.27 -3.47
CA ILE A 99 13.40 8.07 -3.16
C ILE A 99 14.56 7.15 -2.76
N PHE A 100 14.30 6.16 -1.90
CA PHE A 100 15.29 5.18 -1.46
C PHE A 100 15.95 4.45 -2.64
N HIS A 101 15.16 3.94 -3.59
CA HIS A 101 15.69 3.25 -4.76
C HIS A 101 16.38 4.19 -5.76
N VAL A 102 15.86 5.40 -5.96
CA VAL A 102 16.47 6.39 -6.87
C VAL A 102 17.86 6.81 -6.39
N VAL A 103 18.03 7.06 -5.08
CA VAL A 103 19.34 7.43 -4.49
C VAL A 103 20.38 6.30 -4.61
N ARG A 104 19.93 5.07 -4.88
CA ARG A 104 20.78 3.88 -5.03
C ARG A 104 20.99 3.46 -6.49
N ASP A 105 20.56 4.29 -7.45
CA ASP A 105 20.55 3.98 -8.88
C ASP A 105 19.73 2.73 -9.27
N GLU A 106 18.76 2.36 -8.43
CA GLU A 106 17.87 1.21 -8.61
C GLU A 106 16.54 1.59 -9.31
N VAL A 107 16.56 2.57 -10.22
CA VAL A 107 15.35 3.15 -10.84
C VAL A 107 14.47 2.09 -11.53
N LYS A 108 15.05 0.99 -12.00
CA LYS A 108 14.30 -0.09 -12.67
C LYS A 108 13.30 -0.81 -11.76
N VAL A 109 13.46 -0.76 -10.44
CA VAL A 109 12.60 -1.49 -9.50
C VAL A 109 11.45 -0.65 -8.93
N ILE A 110 11.38 0.65 -9.25
CA ILE A 110 10.36 1.55 -8.65
C ILE A 110 8.96 1.41 -9.25
N GLY A 111 8.81 0.67 -10.35
CA GLY A 111 7.55 0.56 -11.08
C GLY A 111 6.38 0.10 -10.20
N PHE A 112 6.62 -0.87 -9.31
CA PHE A 112 5.59 -1.35 -8.39
C PHE A 112 5.17 -0.28 -7.36
N ASN A 113 6.12 0.50 -6.84
CA ASN A 113 5.82 1.61 -5.92
C ASN A 113 4.96 2.68 -6.61
N ILE A 114 5.29 3.03 -7.86
CA ILE A 114 4.51 3.98 -8.66
C ILE A 114 3.09 3.44 -8.90
N PHE A 115 2.96 2.15 -9.23
CA PHE A 115 1.66 1.52 -9.44
C PHE A 115 0.78 1.61 -8.19
N LEU A 116 1.27 1.21 -7.01
CA LEU A 116 0.51 1.31 -5.76
C LEU A 116 0.20 2.77 -5.39
N MET A 117 1.12 3.70 -5.66
CA MET A 117 0.90 5.13 -5.44
C MET A 117 -0.26 5.66 -6.30
N ILE A 118 -0.32 5.29 -7.59
CA ILE A 118 -1.42 5.66 -8.49
C ILE A 118 -2.75 5.08 -8.00
N LEU A 119 -2.80 3.80 -7.63
CA LEU A 119 -4.01 3.17 -7.07
C LEU A 119 -4.51 3.91 -5.83
N THR A 120 -3.58 4.29 -4.95
CA THR A 120 -3.89 5.02 -3.71
C THR A 120 -4.43 6.42 -4.00
N LEU A 121 -3.86 7.13 -4.98
CA LEU A 121 -4.36 8.43 -5.44
C LEU A 121 -5.77 8.33 -6.04
N ILE A 122 -6.03 7.30 -6.85
CA ILE A 122 -7.38 7.04 -7.40
C ILE A 122 -8.37 6.79 -6.26
N LEU A 123 -8.01 5.96 -5.27
CA LEU A 123 -8.84 5.69 -4.10
C LEU A 123 -9.19 6.97 -3.32
N LEU A 124 -8.20 7.81 -3.02
CA LEU A 124 -8.40 9.10 -2.34
C LEU A 124 -9.30 10.05 -3.15
N LYS A 125 -9.11 10.10 -4.47
CA LYS A 125 -9.96 10.91 -5.36
C LYS A 125 -11.41 10.44 -5.32
N LEU A 126 -11.66 9.13 -5.28
CA LEU A 126 -13.00 8.57 -5.17
C LEU A 126 -13.66 8.94 -3.83
N TRP A 127 -12.93 8.87 -2.72
CA TRP A 127 -13.43 9.28 -1.40
C TRP A 127 -13.67 10.78 -1.24
N LYS A 128 -12.95 11.65 -1.97
CA LYS A 128 -13.21 13.09 -1.96
C LYS A 128 -14.52 13.45 -2.68
N SER A 129 -15.03 12.55 -3.52
CA SER A 129 -16.27 12.74 -4.28
C SER A 129 -17.54 12.25 -3.57
N GLU A 130 -17.41 11.88 -2.29
CA GLU A 130 -18.50 11.52 -1.35
C GLU A 130 -18.91 12.73 -0.51
#